data_AF-A0A9E5R3M7-F1
#
_entry.id   AF-A0A9E5R3M7-F1
#
_cell.length_a   1.000
_cell.length_b   1.000
_cell.length_c   1.000
_cell.angle_alpha   90.00
_cell.angle_beta   90.00
_cell.angle_gamma   90.00
#
_symmetry.space_group_name_H-M   'P 1'
#
loop_
_entity.id
_entity.type
_entity.pdbx_description
1 polymer ?
#
loop_
_entity_poly.entity_id
_entity_poly.type
_entity_poly.pdbx_seq_one_letter_code
_entity_poly.pdbx_strand_id
1 'polypeptide(L)'
;LSPQDVFRTQILQPIAPGQPGFEEYARTSLPVNWPPAKYANPVEADWRGPTVFNPDGPQDIKVTTWGNNTNGIDEYTASNFNGAMKGNLIAGKSGGFLHRVVLNSDGSLNALEQNKFSTNGGNPLGITCNGDNEVFPGTIWVATFDARIVVLEPNDFVICVLPGEPGYNPLGDNDGDGFTNQDESDNNTNLCSGASQPADYDDDKVSNLNDLDDDGDGIPRCPRLFSA
;
A
#
# COMPACT_ATOMS: atom_id res chain seq x y z
N LEU A 1 -23.35 23.05 34.55
CA LEU A 1 -22.19 23.91 34.88
C LEU A 1 -21.92 24.76 33.65
N SER A 2 -21.96 26.09 33.77
CA SER A 2 -21.60 26.98 32.67
C SER A 2 -20.08 26.91 32.46
N PRO A 3 -19.57 26.73 31.23
CA PRO A 3 -18.13 26.71 30.98
C PRO A 3 -17.51 28.06 31.37
N GLN A 4 -16.53 28.06 32.27
CA GLN A 4 -15.77 29.25 32.67
C GLN A 4 -14.59 29.54 31.73
N ASP A 5 -14.64 29.04 30.49
CA ASP A 5 -13.48 29.04 29.61
C ASP A 5 -13.27 30.44 29.02
N VAL A 6 -12.30 31.17 29.58
CA VAL A 6 -11.84 32.47 29.08
C VAL A 6 -10.83 32.22 27.97
N PHE A 7 -11.24 32.44 26.71
CA PHE A 7 -10.30 32.52 25.59
C PHE A 7 -9.40 33.75 25.74
N ARG A 8 -8.08 33.56 25.69
CA ARG A 8 -7.10 34.61 25.99
C ARG A 8 -6.51 35.20 24.71
N THR A 9 -6.45 36.53 24.64
CA THR A 9 -5.84 37.30 23.54
C THR A 9 -4.72 38.25 24.00
N GLN A 10 -4.36 38.23 25.29
CA GLN A 10 -3.40 39.17 25.90
C GLN A 10 -2.43 38.47 26.85
N ILE A 11 -1.21 39.01 26.95
CA ILE A 11 -0.17 38.57 27.88
C ILE A 11 -0.31 39.39 29.18
N LEU A 12 -0.57 38.72 30.31
CA LEU A 12 -0.71 39.34 31.63
C LEU A 12 0.64 39.41 32.35
N GLN A 13 0.92 40.53 33.04
CA GLN A 13 2.10 40.63 33.91
C GLN A 13 1.95 39.72 35.14
N PRO A 14 2.99 38.96 35.53
CA PRO A 14 2.93 38.09 36.70
C PRO A 14 2.70 38.86 38.01
N ILE A 15 1.72 38.40 38.80
CA ILE A 15 1.49 38.87 40.18
C ILE A 15 1.85 37.73 41.14
N ALA A 16 2.71 38.01 42.13
CA ALA A 16 3.15 37.00 43.10
C ALA A 16 2.06 36.66 44.13
N PRO A 17 2.04 35.43 44.68
CA PRO A 17 1.13 35.06 45.76
C PRO A 17 1.20 36.04 46.95
N GLY A 18 0.04 36.50 47.42
CA GLY A 18 -0.07 37.46 48.52
C GLY A 18 0.08 38.94 48.13
N GLN A 19 0.33 39.25 46.85
CA GLN A 19 0.25 40.64 46.35
C GLN A 19 -1.20 41.02 45.99
N PRO A 20 -1.57 42.32 46.10
CA PRO A 20 -2.87 42.80 45.64
C PRO A 20 -3.14 42.40 44.18
N GLY A 21 -4.32 41.86 43.90
CA GLY A 21 -4.71 41.40 42.55
C GLY A 21 -4.32 39.97 42.20
N PHE A 22 -3.66 39.23 43.11
CA PHE A 22 -3.27 37.83 42.87
C PHE A 22 -4.45 36.91 42.55
N GLU A 23 -5.59 37.02 43.24
CA GLU A 23 -6.75 36.15 43.01
C GLU A 23 -7.36 36.32 41.61
N GLU A 24 -7.39 37.56 41.12
CA GLU A 24 -7.87 37.87 39.77
C GLU A 24 -6.85 37.44 38.71
N TYR A 25 -5.56 37.70 38.96
CA TYR A 25 -4.48 37.17 38.14
C TYR A 25 -4.55 35.65 38.06
N ALA A 26 -4.60 34.92 39.17
CA ALA A 26 -4.65 33.45 39.20
C ALA A 26 -5.87 32.87 38.49
N ARG A 27 -7.03 33.54 38.53
CA ARG A 27 -8.25 33.14 37.80
C ARG A 27 -8.16 33.38 36.29
N THR A 28 -7.29 34.29 35.85
CA THR A 28 -7.19 34.73 34.44
C THR A 28 -5.82 34.41 33.80
N SER A 29 -4.83 34.01 34.58
CA SER A 29 -3.45 33.64 34.19
C SER A 29 -3.30 32.14 34.09
N LEU A 30 -2.17 31.68 33.54
CA LEU A 30 -1.81 30.26 33.67
C LEU A 30 -1.62 29.97 35.17
N PRO A 31 -1.88 28.73 35.63
CA PRO A 31 -1.63 28.37 37.01
C PRO A 31 -0.19 28.75 37.38
N VAL A 32 -0.02 29.54 38.43
CA VAL A 32 1.29 30.01 38.92
C VAL A 32 2.21 28.83 39.30
N ASN A 33 1.63 27.66 39.53
CA ASN A 33 2.30 26.40 39.80
C ASN A 33 2.49 25.50 38.57
N TRP A 34 2.33 26.01 37.34
CA TRP A 34 2.72 25.25 36.16
C TRP A 34 4.23 24.98 36.24
N PRO A 35 4.66 23.72 36.41
CA PRO A 35 6.09 23.42 36.48
C PRO A 35 6.75 23.88 35.17
N PRO A 36 8.01 24.37 35.18
CA PRO A 36 8.70 24.65 33.94
C PRO A 36 8.58 23.41 33.05
N ALA A 37 8.04 23.60 31.84
CA ALA A 37 7.98 22.52 30.87
C ALA A 37 9.41 21.98 30.75
N LYS A 38 9.59 20.67 30.92
CA LYS A 38 10.88 20.05 30.60
C LYS A 38 11.23 20.53 29.20
N TYR A 39 12.39 21.17 29.05
CA TYR A 39 12.83 21.74 27.78
C TYR A 39 12.57 20.70 26.68
N ALA A 40 11.85 21.09 25.63
CA ALA A 40 11.68 20.23 24.45
C ALA A 40 13.07 19.80 23.98
N ASN A 41 13.21 18.53 23.60
CA ASN A 41 14.48 18.05 23.08
C ASN A 41 14.79 18.87 21.81
N PRO A 42 15.83 19.73 21.79
CA PRO A 42 16.02 20.67 20.67
C PRO A 42 16.16 19.96 19.32
N VAL A 43 16.57 18.69 19.32
CA VAL A 43 16.67 17.86 18.12
C VAL A 43 15.31 17.64 17.43
N GLU A 44 14.19 17.70 18.16
CA GLU A 44 12.84 17.54 17.60
C GLU A 44 12.35 18.81 16.86
N ALA A 45 13.03 19.95 17.08
CA ALA A 45 12.78 21.20 16.37
C ALA A 45 13.77 21.45 15.21
N ASP A 46 14.73 20.54 15.01
CA ASP A 46 15.71 20.56 13.92
C ASP A 46 15.18 19.76 12.73
N TRP A 47 14.61 20.45 11.74
CA TRP A 47 14.17 19.78 10.51
C TRP A 47 15.37 19.32 9.70
N ARG A 48 15.42 18.01 9.39
CA ARG A 48 16.51 17.41 8.60
C ARG A 48 16.00 16.83 7.29
N GLY A 49 16.50 17.37 6.18
CA GLY A 49 16.21 16.86 4.85
C GLY A 49 17.05 15.62 4.51
N PRO A 50 16.49 14.61 3.82
CA PRO A 50 17.27 13.44 3.40
C PRO A 50 18.40 13.78 2.42
N THR A 51 18.35 14.91 1.72
CA THR A 51 19.39 15.35 0.77
C THR A 51 20.05 16.68 1.15
N VAL A 52 19.69 17.24 2.32
CA VAL A 52 20.14 18.56 2.76
C VAL A 52 21.27 18.38 3.77
N PHE A 53 22.37 19.10 3.57
CA PHE A 53 23.45 19.16 4.54
C PHE A 53 22.94 19.82 5.82
N ASN A 54 23.01 19.11 6.96
CA ASN A 54 22.75 19.69 8.28
C ASN A 54 23.89 20.66 8.69
N PRO A 55 23.65 21.99 8.75
CA PRO A 55 24.67 22.95 9.18
C PRO A 55 24.89 22.96 10.69
N ASP A 56 23.94 22.45 11.47
CA ASP A 56 23.88 22.55 12.93
C ASP A 56 24.32 21.25 13.63
N GLY A 57 24.77 20.23 12.88
CA GLY A 57 25.13 18.95 13.47
C GLY A 57 25.60 17.86 12.50
N PRO A 58 25.72 16.61 13.01
CA PRO A 58 26.08 15.47 12.18
C PRO A 58 25.00 15.17 11.13
N GLN A 59 25.43 14.55 10.03
CA GLN A 59 24.51 14.09 8.99
C GLN A 59 23.84 12.78 9.42
N ASP A 60 22.56 12.62 9.09
CA ASP A 60 21.83 11.39 9.38
C ASP A 60 22.34 10.23 8.50
N ILE A 61 22.44 9.05 9.10
CA ILE A 61 22.70 7.80 8.37
C ILE A 61 21.40 7.37 7.70
N LYS A 62 21.40 7.31 6.38
CA LYS A 62 20.22 6.99 5.57
C LYS A 62 20.36 5.59 5.01
N VAL A 63 19.30 4.80 5.10
CA VAL A 63 19.22 3.52 4.38
C VAL A 63 19.10 3.80 2.89
N THR A 64 18.13 4.63 2.50
CA THR A 64 17.92 5.00 1.09
C THR A 64 17.06 6.25 0.96
N THR A 65 16.97 6.77 -0.25
CA THR A 65 16.10 7.89 -0.62
C THR A 65 15.45 7.61 -1.97
N TRP A 66 14.17 7.94 -2.11
CA TRP A 66 13.42 7.82 -3.36
C TRP A 66 12.66 9.11 -3.66
N GLY A 67 12.33 9.31 -4.94
CA GLY A 67 11.59 10.48 -5.40
C GLY A 67 10.07 10.28 -5.29
N ASN A 68 9.35 11.38 -5.14
CA ASN A 68 7.91 11.42 -4.86
C ASN A 68 7.52 10.75 -3.53
N ASN A 69 6.30 11.07 -3.07
CA ASN A 69 5.74 10.61 -1.82
C ASN A 69 5.68 9.08 -1.70
N THR A 70 6.03 8.59 -0.51
CA THR A 70 5.64 7.25 -0.04
C THR A 70 4.66 7.37 1.11
N ASN A 71 3.44 6.84 0.94
CA ASN A 71 2.35 7.01 1.93
C ASN A 71 2.08 5.77 2.78
N GLY A 72 2.47 4.59 2.31
CA GLY A 72 2.40 3.34 3.05
C GLY A 72 3.70 2.58 2.90
N ILE A 73 4.07 1.82 3.93
CA ILE A 73 5.22 0.92 3.91
C ILE A 73 4.94 -0.24 4.86
N ASP A 74 5.35 -1.45 4.47
CA ASP A 74 5.35 -2.62 5.35
C ASP A 74 6.48 -3.58 4.99
N GLU A 75 6.82 -4.51 5.90
CA GLU A 75 7.84 -5.53 5.72
C GLU A 75 7.23 -6.83 5.18
N TYR A 76 7.82 -7.39 4.11
CA TYR A 76 7.42 -8.70 3.61
C TYR A 76 8.07 -9.82 4.43
N THR A 77 7.29 -10.51 5.26
CA THR A 77 7.81 -11.52 6.21
C THR A 77 7.63 -12.97 5.78
N ALA A 78 6.85 -13.22 4.73
CA ALA A 78 6.60 -14.58 4.23
C ALA A 78 7.81 -15.20 3.53
N SER A 79 7.80 -16.52 3.45
CA SER A 79 8.88 -17.36 2.91
C SER A 79 8.65 -17.75 1.45
N ASN A 80 7.63 -17.20 0.79
CA ASN A 80 7.40 -17.36 -0.64
C ASN A 80 8.63 -17.00 -1.48
N PHE A 81 8.69 -17.51 -2.71
CA PHE A 81 9.84 -17.34 -3.61
C PHE A 81 11.16 -17.85 -3.01
N ASN A 82 11.11 -18.94 -2.24
CA ASN A 82 12.25 -19.49 -1.49
C ASN A 82 12.91 -18.44 -0.56
N GLY A 83 12.10 -17.56 0.04
CA GLY A 83 12.53 -16.51 0.94
C GLY A 83 13.23 -15.32 0.28
N ALA A 84 13.27 -15.23 -1.07
CA ALA A 84 13.95 -14.15 -1.78
C ALA A 84 13.39 -12.75 -1.49
N MET A 85 12.13 -12.68 -1.02
CA MET A 85 11.49 -11.43 -0.64
C MET A 85 11.46 -11.16 0.86
N LYS A 86 11.85 -12.14 1.68
CA LYS A 86 11.72 -12.06 3.14
C LYS A 86 12.63 -10.99 3.73
N GLY A 87 12.06 -10.07 4.52
CA GLY A 87 12.75 -8.94 5.12
C GLY A 87 12.88 -7.71 4.22
N ASN A 88 12.35 -7.75 2.99
CA ASN A 88 12.30 -6.57 2.14
C ASN A 88 11.15 -5.65 2.55
N LEU A 89 11.32 -4.34 2.35
CA LEU A 89 10.24 -3.38 2.57
C LEU A 89 9.48 -3.13 1.26
N ILE A 90 8.16 -3.10 1.35
CA ILE A 90 7.26 -2.74 0.26
C ILE A 90 6.69 -1.36 0.56
N ALA A 91 7.00 -0.38 -0.28
CA ALA A 91 6.61 1.02 -0.07
C ALA A 91 5.74 1.54 -1.21
N GLY A 92 4.63 2.19 -0.90
CA GLY A 92 3.66 2.66 -1.87
C GLY A 92 4.00 4.03 -2.45
N LYS A 93 3.78 4.24 -3.75
CA LYS A 93 4.06 5.50 -4.46
C LYS A 93 2.81 6.04 -5.15
N SER A 94 2.65 7.36 -5.16
CA SER A 94 1.64 8.00 -6.03
C SER A 94 1.72 7.55 -7.49
N GLY A 95 0.55 7.39 -8.11
CA GLY A 95 0.41 6.94 -9.49
C GLY A 95 0.32 5.43 -9.67
N GLY A 96 0.11 4.66 -8.59
CA GLY A 96 -0.33 3.27 -8.66
C GLY A 96 0.80 2.26 -8.71
N PHE A 97 1.89 2.53 -8.00
CA PHE A 97 3.07 1.67 -7.99
C PHE A 97 3.57 1.41 -6.57
N LEU A 98 4.25 0.28 -6.40
CA LEU A 98 4.98 -0.08 -5.19
C LEU A 98 6.48 -0.19 -5.49
N HIS A 99 7.30 0.30 -4.59
CA HIS A 99 8.74 0.09 -4.53
C HIS A 99 9.05 -1.17 -3.72
N ARG A 100 10.13 -1.88 -4.08
CA ARG A 100 10.73 -2.92 -3.26
C ARG A 100 12.10 -2.46 -2.78
N VAL A 101 12.29 -2.42 -1.46
CA VAL A 101 13.55 -2.08 -0.82
C VAL A 101 14.18 -3.38 -0.33
N VAL A 102 15.26 -3.78 -1.00
CA VAL A 102 16.01 -4.97 -0.63
C VAL A 102 17.07 -4.55 0.38
N LEU A 103 17.05 -5.18 1.55
CA LEU A 103 17.98 -4.91 2.64
C LEU A 103 19.00 -6.04 2.77
N ASN A 104 20.22 -5.68 3.17
CA ASN A 104 21.19 -6.65 3.67
C ASN A 104 20.78 -7.08 5.09
N SER A 105 21.40 -8.15 5.60
CA SER A 105 21.13 -8.64 6.97
C SER A 105 21.50 -7.66 8.08
N ASP A 106 22.32 -6.65 7.79
CA ASP A 106 22.68 -5.57 8.71
C ASP A 106 21.73 -4.35 8.62
N GLY A 107 20.69 -4.43 7.79
CA GLY A 107 19.72 -3.35 7.56
C GLY A 107 20.18 -2.26 6.59
N SER A 108 21.39 -2.37 6.02
CA SER A 108 21.84 -1.47 4.95
C SER A 108 21.12 -1.78 3.63
N LEU A 109 21.06 -0.80 2.74
CA LEU A 109 20.43 -0.99 1.43
C LEU A 109 21.27 -1.95 0.56
N ASN A 110 20.63 -3.02 0.09
CA ASN A 110 21.17 -3.87 -0.96
C ASN A 110 20.77 -3.34 -2.34
N ALA A 111 19.46 -3.13 -2.55
CA ALA A 111 18.92 -2.61 -3.81
C ALA A 111 17.62 -1.84 -3.58
N LEU A 112 17.39 -0.80 -4.37
CA LEU A 112 16.12 -0.09 -4.43
C LEU A 112 15.48 -0.33 -5.80
N GLU A 113 14.42 -1.14 -5.83
CA GLU A 113 13.67 -1.42 -7.05
C GLU A 113 12.44 -0.50 -7.13
N GLN A 114 12.51 0.50 -8.00
CA GLN A 114 11.43 1.47 -8.12
C GLN A 114 10.33 1.01 -9.08
N ASN A 115 9.07 1.28 -8.74
CA ASN A 115 7.89 0.87 -9.51
C ASN A 115 7.86 -0.63 -9.83
N LYS A 116 8.27 -1.45 -8.86
CA LYS A 116 8.41 -2.90 -9.00
C LYS A 116 7.06 -3.57 -9.22
N PHE A 117 6.04 -3.14 -8.50
CA PHE A 117 4.67 -3.67 -8.61
C PHE A 117 3.70 -2.57 -9.02
N SER A 118 2.66 -2.92 -9.77
CA SER A 118 1.57 -2.02 -10.18
C SER A 118 0.31 -2.35 -9.39
N THR A 119 -0.44 -1.33 -8.98
CA THR A 119 -1.80 -1.46 -8.42
C THR A 119 -2.88 -1.09 -9.44
N ASN A 120 -2.51 -1.04 -10.72
CA ASN A 120 -3.32 -0.61 -11.85
C ASN A 120 -3.94 0.78 -11.63
N GLY A 121 -3.12 1.71 -11.15
CA GLY A 121 -3.53 3.06 -10.78
C GLY A 121 -3.86 3.20 -9.30
N GLY A 122 -4.44 4.36 -8.93
CA GLY A 122 -4.68 4.74 -7.53
C GLY A 122 -3.41 5.20 -6.81
N ASN A 123 -3.55 5.76 -5.61
CA ASN A 123 -2.40 6.10 -4.77
C ASN A 123 -2.36 5.14 -3.57
N PRO A 124 -1.40 4.22 -3.47
CA PRO A 124 -1.23 3.35 -2.31
C PRO A 124 -1.02 4.19 -1.03
N LEU A 125 -1.94 4.05 -0.07
CA LEU A 125 -1.90 4.74 1.22
C LEU A 125 -1.65 3.79 2.39
N GLY A 126 -2.27 2.62 2.35
CA GLY A 126 -2.04 1.55 3.32
C GLY A 126 -1.46 0.34 2.61
N ILE A 127 -0.46 -0.28 3.21
CA ILE A 127 0.11 -1.54 2.73
C ILE A 127 0.22 -2.46 3.93
N THR A 128 -0.15 -3.73 3.77
CA THR A 128 0.22 -4.78 4.71
C THR A 128 0.65 -6.04 3.96
N CYS A 129 1.69 -6.70 4.44
CA CYS A 129 2.24 -7.92 3.86
C CYS A 129 2.02 -9.09 4.82
N ASN A 130 1.26 -10.09 4.39
CA ASN A 130 0.89 -11.20 5.26
C ASN A 130 2.03 -12.22 5.38
N GLY A 131 2.30 -12.67 6.60
CA GLY A 131 3.33 -13.66 6.90
C GLY A 131 2.91 -15.12 6.67
N ASP A 132 3.84 -16.06 6.88
CA ASP A 132 3.63 -17.51 6.63
C ASP A 132 2.46 -18.14 7.41
N ASN A 133 2.16 -17.62 8.61
CA ASN A 133 1.15 -18.19 9.51
C ASN A 133 -0.14 -17.37 9.56
N GLU A 134 -0.29 -16.40 8.66
CA GLU A 134 -1.47 -15.53 8.62
C GLU A 134 -2.49 -16.05 7.61
N VAL A 135 -3.70 -15.48 7.64
CA VAL A 135 -4.70 -15.79 6.62
C VAL A 135 -4.23 -15.21 5.29
N PHE A 136 -4.26 -16.01 4.22
CA PHE A 136 -3.66 -15.68 2.92
C PHE A 136 -2.14 -15.40 3.01
N PRO A 137 -1.31 -16.41 3.34
CA PRO A 137 0.13 -16.23 3.49
C PRO A 137 0.81 -15.64 2.25
N GLY A 138 1.72 -14.69 2.47
CA GLY A 138 2.53 -14.10 1.41
C GLY A 138 1.82 -13.09 0.50
N THR A 139 0.54 -12.81 0.75
CA THR A 139 -0.20 -11.78 0.02
C THR A 139 0.18 -10.36 0.48
N ILE A 140 0.11 -9.41 -0.44
CA ILE A 140 0.32 -7.99 -0.16
C ILE A 140 -1.00 -7.26 -0.40
N TRP A 141 -1.54 -6.64 0.63
CA TRP A 141 -2.80 -5.91 0.59
C TRP A 141 -2.51 -4.42 0.53
N VAL A 142 -3.11 -3.74 -0.43
CA VAL A 142 -2.89 -2.31 -0.68
C VAL A 142 -4.22 -1.58 -0.67
N ALA A 143 -4.37 -0.64 0.26
CA ALA A 143 -5.48 0.30 0.26
C ALA A 143 -5.07 1.57 -0.51
N THR A 144 -5.84 1.92 -1.54
CA THR A 144 -5.56 3.07 -2.40
C THR A 144 -6.51 4.25 -2.13
N PHE A 145 -6.06 5.47 -2.44
CA PHE A 145 -6.83 6.70 -2.21
C PHE A 145 -8.16 6.76 -2.99
N ASP A 146 -8.26 6.07 -4.11
CA ASP A 146 -9.47 5.91 -4.92
C ASP A 146 -10.42 4.81 -4.38
N ALA A 147 -10.32 4.50 -3.08
CA ALA A 147 -11.20 3.59 -2.34
C ALA A 147 -11.21 2.13 -2.83
N ARG A 148 -10.09 1.66 -3.40
CA ARG A 148 -9.91 0.25 -3.78
C ARG A 148 -8.99 -0.47 -2.80
N ILE A 149 -9.21 -1.79 -2.69
CA ILE A 149 -8.26 -2.72 -2.10
C ILE A 149 -7.68 -3.55 -3.24
N VAL A 150 -6.36 -3.55 -3.39
CA VAL A 150 -5.64 -4.38 -4.34
C VAL A 150 -4.89 -5.43 -3.55
N VAL A 151 -5.07 -6.70 -3.91
CA VAL A 151 -4.37 -7.82 -3.31
C VAL A 151 -3.39 -8.37 -4.34
N LEU A 152 -2.11 -8.42 -4.00
CA LEU A 152 -1.08 -9.07 -4.80
C LEU A 152 -0.79 -10.43 -4.18
N GLU A 153 -0.94 -11.48 -4.98
CA GLU A 153 -0.74 -12.86 -4.53
C GLU A 153 0.61 -13.39 -5.01
N PRO A 154 1.30 -14.21 -4.19
CA PRO A 154 2.56 -14.80 -4.59
C PRO A 154 2.32 -15.90 -5.64
N ASN A 155 2.94 -15.76 -6.81
CA ASN A 155 2.83 -16.73 -7.90
C ASN A 155 3.87 -17.86 -7.79
N ASP A 156 4.08 -18.43 -6.60
CA ASP A 156 5.08 -19.48 -6.37
C ASP A 156 4.49 -20.88 -6.23
N PHE A 157 3.16 -21.00 -6.18
CA PHE A 157 2.46 -22.28 -6.15
C PHE A 157 1.98 -22.77 -7.52
N VAL A 158 1.95 -21.89 -8.52
CA VAL A 158 1.50 -22.23 -9.88
C VAL A 158 2.70 -22.59 -10.75
N ILE A 159 2.75 -23.85 -11.21
CA ILE A 159 3.61 -24.21 -12.34
C ILE A 159 2.92 -23.71 -13.60
N CYS A 160 3.22 -22.47 -13.99
CA CYS A 160 2.67 -21.93 -15.22
C CYS A 160 3.46 -22.46 -16.42
N VAL A 161 2.85 -23.38 -17.18
CA VAL A 161 3.45 -23.93 -18.40
C VAL A 161 2.99 -23.06 -19.58
N LEU A 162 3.91 -22.39 -20.26
CA LEU A 162 3.54 -21.46 -21.33
C LEU A 162 3.22 -22.18 -22.66
N PRO A 163 2.48 -21.53 -23.59
CA PRO A 163 2.27 -22.07 -24.93
C PRO A 163 3.60 -22.41 -25.61
N GLY A 164 3.77 -23.68 -25.99
CA GLY A 164 4.99 -24.19 -26.61
C GLY A 164 5.97 -24.87 -25.65
N GLU A 165 5.71 -24.87 -24.35
CA GLU A 165 6.48 -25.64 -23.37
C GLU A 165 5.97 -27.10 -23.25
N PRO A 166 6.85 -28.07 -22.95
CA PRO A 166 6.43 -29.45 -22.73
C PRO A 166 5.42 -29.56 -21.59
N GLY A 167 4.23 -30.10 -21.89
CA GLY A 167 3.15 -30.24 -20.93
C GLY A 167 2.09 -29.14 -21.00
N TYR A 168 2.22 -28.17 -21.90
CA TYR A 168 1.16 -27.18 -22.14
C TYR A 168 -0.14 -27.85 -22.60
N ASN A 169 -1.24 -27.56 -21.91
CA ASN A 169 -2.58 -28.00 -22.28
C ASN A 169 -3.47 -26.77 -22.53
N PRO A 170 -3.93 -26.52 -23.78
CA PRO A 170 -4.80 -25.38 -24.08
C PRO A 170 -6.18 -25.48 -23.40
N LEU A 171 -6.65 -26.68 -23.08
CA LEU A 171 -7.89 -26.90 -22.32
C LEU A 171 -7.64 -27.04 -20.82
N GLY A 172 -6.39 -26.87 -20.38
CA GLY A 172 -6.06 -26.79 -18.97
C GLY A 172 -6.36 -25.41 -18.42
N ASP A 173 -6.24 -25.28 -17.10
CA ASP A 173 -6.33 -24.04 -16.35
C ASP A 173 -5.06 -24.01 -15.51
N ASN A 174 -4.07 -23.23 -15.96
CA ASN A 174 -2.76 -23.24 -15.34
C ASN A 174 -2.78 -22.51 -14.00
N ASP A 175 -3.50 -21.40 -13.89
CA ASP A 175 -3.51 -20.54 -12.70
C ASP A 175 -4.69 -20.78 -11.75
N GLY A 176 -5.61 -21.65 -12.12
CA GLY A 176 -6.67 -22.18 -11.28
C GLY A 176 -7.85 -21.22 -11.11
N ASP A 177 -8.01 -20.26 -12.02
CA ASP A 177 -9.04 -19.22 -11.92
C ASP A 177 -10.39 -19.62 -12.53
N GLY A 178 -10.44 -20.78 -13.19
CA GLY A 178 -11.62 -21.36 -13.82
C GLY A 178 -11.68 -21.15 -15.33
N PHE A 179 -10.87 -20.27 -15.92
CA PHE A 179 -10.79 -20.08 -17.36
C PHE A 179 -9.74 -21.02 -17.97
N THR A 180 -9.98 -21.45 -19.21
CA THR A 180 -8.99 -22.29 -19.90
C THR A 180 -7.85 -21.43 -20.46
N ASN A 181 -6.64 -21.99 -20.49
CA ASN A 181 -5.45 -21.34 -21.07
C ASN A 181 -5.69 -20.82 -22.50
N GLN A 182 -6.53 -21.53 -23.29
CA GLN A 182 -6.92 -21.09 -24.62
C GLN A 182 -7.81 -19.84 -24.59
N ASP A 183 -8.79 -19.82 -23.69
CA ASP A 183 -9.73 -18.71 -23.56
C ASP A 183 -9.03 -17.43 -23.11
N GLU A 184 -8.08 -17.55 -22.19
CA GLU A 184 -7.22 -16.45 -21.79
C GLU A 184 -6.30 -15.95 -22.91
N SER A 185 -5.71 -16.88 -23.66
CA SER A 185 -4.90 -16.55 -24.83
C SER A 185 -5.72 -15.79 -25.89
N ASP A 186 -7.00 -16.11 -26.05
CA ASP A 186 -7.89 -15.45 -27.00
C ASP A 186 -8.27 -14.03 -26.52
N ASN A 187 -8.36 -13.83 -25.20
CA ASN A 187 -8.69 -12.54 -24.57
C ASN A 187 -7.46 -11.65 -24.26
N ASN A 188 -6.24 -12.12 -24.54
CA ASN A 188 -4.98 -11.48 -24.15
C ASN A 188 -4.85 -11.24 -22.64
N THR A 189 -5.38 -12.17 -21.85
CA THR A 189 -5.17 -12.20 -20.40
C THR A 189 -3.96 -13.07 -20.03
N ASN A 190 -3.52 -12.97 -18.78
CA ASN A 190 -2.30 -13.62 -18.32
C ASN A 190 -2.58 -15.00 -17.70
N LEU A 191 -2.32 -16.04 -18.49
CA LEU A 191 -2.48 -17.47 -18.15
C LEU A 191 -1.71 -18.01 -16.93
N CYS A 192 -0.92 -17.16 -16.29
CA CYS A 192 -0.16 -17.50 -15.10
C CYS A 192 -0.65 -16.76 -13.86
N SER A 193 -1.76 -16.04 -13.94
CA SER A 193 -2.18 -15.08 -12.94
C SER A 193 -3.69 -15.06 -12.85
N GLY A 194 -4.25 -15.82 -11.90
CA GLY A 194 -5.71 -15.90 -11.74
C GLY A 194 -6.42 -14.60 -11.35
N ALA A 195 -5.68 -13.53 -11.07
CA ALA A 195 -6.22 -12.17 -10.96
C ALA A 195 -6.50 -11.51 -12.33
N SER A 196 -6.04 -12.10 -13.43
CA SER A 196 -6.15 -11.60 -14.80
C SER A 196 -7.20 -12.40 -15.56
N GLN A 197 -8.46 -12.26 -15.18
CA GLN A 197 -9.54 -13.01 -15.79
C GLN A 197 -10.06 -12.35 -17.08
N PRO A 198 -10.47 -13.14 -18.08
CA PRO A 198 -11.33 -12.67 -19.17
C PRO A 198 -12.62 -12.05 -18.66
N ALA A 199 -13.28 -11.25 -19.50
CA ALA A 199 -14.61 -10.77 -19.18
C ALA A 199 -15.63 -11.90 -19.39
N ASP A 200 -16.46 -12.14 -18.38
CA ASP A 200 -17.49 -13.17 -18.32
C ASP A 200 -18.73 -12.54 -17.68
N TYR A 201 -19.84 -12.46 -18.41
CA TYR A 201 -21.02 -11.69 -18.03
C TYR A 201 -22.09 -12.51 -17.30
N ASP A 202 -22.12 -13.83 -17.48
CA ASP A 202 -23.03 -14.74 -16.80
C ASP A 202 -22.33 -15.67 -15.79
N ASP A 203 -21.00 -15.57 -15.68
CA ASP A 203 -20.13 -16.22 -14.69
C ASP A 203 -20.06 -17.75 -14.87
N ASP A 204 -20.25 -18.25 -16.10
CA ASP A 204 -20.22 -19.68 -16.43
C ASP A 204 -18.79 -20.23 -16.65
N LYS A 205 -17.78 -19.36 -16.57
CA LYS A 205 -16.35 -19.62 -16.78
C LYS A 205 -15.96 -19.86 -18.24
N VAL A 206 -16.74 -19.31 -19.15
CA VAL A 206 -16.40 -19.14 -20.57
C VAL A 206 -16.41 -17.64 -20.86
N SER A 207 -15.33 -17.11 -21.42
CA SER A 207 -15.29 -15.68 -21.70
C SER A 207 -16.37 -15.26 -22.70
N ASN A 208 -16.79 -14.00 -22.61
CA ASN A 208 -17.68 -13.33 -23.57
C ASN A 208 -17.25 -13.42 -25.05
N LEU A 209 -15.98 -13.76 -25.31
CA LEU A 209 -15.46 -13.93 -26.67
C LEU A 209 -15.76 -15.33 -27.22
N ASN A 210 -15.68 -16.34 -26.36
CA ASN A 210 -15.81 -17.75 -26.70
C ASN A 210 -17.15 -18.37 -26.24
N ASP A 211 -17.92 -17.63 -25.46
CA ASP A 211 -19.29 -17.95 -25.10
C ASP A 211 -20.27 -17.46 -26.19
N LEU A 212 -21.30 -18.27 -26.42
CA LEU A 212 -22.40 -17.96 -27.32
C LEU A 212 -23.59 -17.37 -26.57
N ASP A 213 -23.68 -17.41 -25.24
CA ASP A 213 -24.86 -17.01 -24.46
C ASP A 213 -24.47 -16.10 -23.27
N ASP A 214 -23.77 -14.99 -23.53
CA ASP A 214 -23.14 -14.17 -22.47
C ASP A 214 -24.10 -13.57 -21.42
N ASP A 215 -25.43 -13.71 -21.53
CA ASP A 215 -26.37 -13.29 -20.50
C ASP A 215 -27.12 -14.45 -19.81
N GLY A 216 -26.76 -15.70 -20.15
CA GLY A 216 -27.21 -16.92 -19.47
C GLY A 216 -28.71 -17.14 -19.51
N ASP A 217 -29.41 -16.57 -20.50
CA ASP A 217 -30.87 -16.67 -20.63
C ASP A 217 -31.33 -17.91 -21.43
N GLY A 218 -30.36 -18.69 -21.93
CA GLY A 218 -30.57 -19.89 -22.72
C GLY A 218 -30.76 -19.62 -24.21
N ILE A 219 -30.52 -18.38 -24.67
CA ILE A 219 -30.65 -17.96 -26.06
C ILE A 219 -29.27 -17.55 -26.58
N PRO A 220 -28.65 -18.36 -27.45
CA PRO A 220 -27.38 -17.99 -28.06
C PRO A 220 -27.47 -16.64 -28.76
N ARG A 221 -26.49 -15.78 -28.52
CA ARG A 221 -26.16 -14.59 -29.30
C ARG A 221 -26.31 -14.90 -30.77
N CYS A 222 -27.22 -14.18 -31.41
CA CYS A 222 -27.45 -14.29 -32.83
C CYS A 222 -26.14 -13.98 -33.57
N PRO A 223 -25.49 -14.96 -34.23
CA PRO A 223 -24.34 -14.67 -35.05
C PRO A 223 -24.85 -13.84 -36.22
N ARG A 224 -24.17 -12.73 -36.54
CA ARG A 224 -24.52 -11.77 -37.60
C ARG A 224 -25.09 -12.45 -38.85
N LEU A 225 -26.40 -12.60 -38.89
CA LEU A 225 -27.18 -13.05 -40.05
C LEU A 225 -27.51 -11.82 -40.89
N PHE A 226 -26.47 -11.23 -41.47
CA PHE A 226 -26.61 -10.49 -42.71
C PHE A 226 -25.69 -11.13 -43.74
N SER A 227 -26.21 -12.20 -44.37
CA SER A 227 -25.83 -12.53 -45.73
C SER A 227 -26.34 -11.40 -46.62
N ALA A 228 -25.41 -10.73 -47.30
CA ALA A 228 -25.67 -10.02 -48.55
C ALA A 228 -25.08 -10.84 -49.70
#